data_AF-A0A921B8P7-F1
#
_entry.id   AF-A0A921B8P7-F1
#
_cell.length_a   1.000
_cell.length_b   1.000
_cell.length_c   1.000
_cell.angle_alpha   90.00
_cell.angle_beta   90.00
_cell.angle_gamma   90.00
#
_symmetry.space_group_name_H-M   'P 1'
#
loop_
_entity.id
_entity.type
_entity.pdbx_description
1 polymer ?
#
loop_
_entity_poly.entity_id
_entity_poly.type
_entity_poly.pdbx_seq_one_letter_code
_entity_poly.pdbx_strand_id
1 'polypeptide(L)'
;MYKEDIRIANLVAVPGCYPTVSLISILPSLNLEQKIKSITIDAKSGMSGAGRSSVDDHLEKEMLNNFRLYGEKGHRHYPEIKQVVDSLSEEKIDLTFTVQLLPIMKGIYSTTYINFEGALRSEWIKFIRIFTPL
;
A
#
# COMPACT_ATOMS: atom_id res chain seq x y z
N MET A 1 -7.14 10.92 -7.82
CA MET A 1 -6.55 11.89 -6.88
C MET A 1 -5.76 12.96 -7.63
N TYR A 2 -4.49 12.79 -8.00
CA TYR A 2 -3.64 13.88 -8.53
C TYR A 2 -3.67 14.13 -10.05
N LYS A 3 -4.73 13.72 -10.75
CA LYS A 3 -4.74 13.74 -12.24
C LYS A 3 -4.53 15.15 -12.81
N GLU A 4 -5.16 16.16 -12.22
CA GLU A 4 -5.09 17.53 -12.72
C GLU A 4 -3.77 18.21 -12.32
N ASP A 5 -3.28 17.97 -11.10
CA ASP A 5 -1.97 18.49 -10.65
C ASP A 5 -0.83 17.96 -11.56
N ILE A 6 -0.88 16.68 -11.92
CA ILE A 6 0.10 16.07 -12.83
C ILE A 6 0.08 16.72 -14.22
N ARG A 7 -1.09 17.14 -14.72
CA ARG A 7 -1.22 17.73 -16.06
C ARG A 7 -0.46 19.05 -16.22
N ILE A 8 -0.32 19.79 -15.13
CA ILE A 8 0.33 21.11 -15.14
C ILE A 8 1.71 21.10 -14.48
N ALA A 9 2.17 19.96 -13.96
CA ALA A 9 3.42 19.85 -13.23
C ALA A 9 4.64 19.86 -14.16
N ASN A 10 5.67 20.63 -13.79
CA ASN A 10 6.98 20.60 -14.44
C ASN A 10 7.88 19.45 -13.94
N LEU A 11 7.56 18.88 -12.77
CA LEU A 11 8.28 17.79 -12.14
C LEU A 11 7.29 16.90 -11.40
N VAL A 12 7.37 15.59 -11.65
CA VAL A 12 6.51 14.58 -11.01
C VAL A 12 7.40 13.57 -10.30
N ALA A 13 7.21 13.43 -8.99
CA ALA A 13 7.80 12.33 -8.23
C ALA A 13 6.93 11.08 -8.43
N VAL A 14 7.49 10.03 -9.04
CA VAL A 14 6.80 8.75 -9.19
C VAL A 14 6.66 8.12 -7.79
N PRO A 15 5.45 7.72 -7.38
CA PRO A 15 5.24 7.15 -6.06
C PRO A 15 6.00 5.84 -5.88
N GLY A 16 6.28 5.49 -4.63
CA GLY A 16 6.85 4.19 -4.30
C GLY A 16 5.94 3.04 -4.74
N CYS A 17 6.54 1.87 -4.95
CA CYS A 17 5.82 0.68 -5.40
C CYS A 17 4.81 0.15 -4.36
N TYR A 18 5.19 0.12 -3.07
CA TYR A 18 4.27 -0.23 -1.98
C TYR A 18 3.20 0.85 -1.73
N PRO A 19 3.55 2.16 -1.65
CA PRO A 19 2.57 3.23 -1.55
C PRO A 19 1.46 3.13 -2.59
N THR A 20 1.82 2.85 -3.84
CA THR A 20 0.86 2.70 -4.93
C THR A 20 -0.19 1.63 -4.63
N VAL A 21 0.23 0.37 -4.34
CA VAL A 21 -0.73 -0.71 -4.10
C VAL A 21 -1.50 -0.54 -2.79
N SER A 22 -0.83 -0.02 -1.75
CA SER A 22 -1.46 0.20 -0.45
C SER A 22 -2.53 1.26 -0.52
N LEU A 23 -2.25 2.40 -1.17
CA LEU A 23 -3.21 3.49 -1.30
C LEU A 23 -4.38 3.08 -2.20
N ILE A 24 -4.16 2.37 -3.31
CA ILE A 24 -5.27 1.84 -4.12
C ILE A 24 -6.22 0.98 -3.27
N SER A 25 -5.69 0.17 -2.34
CA SER A 25 -6.52 -0.66 -1.47
C SER A 25 -7.26 0.11 -0.37
N ILE A 26 -6.79 1.30 0.03
CA ILE A 26 -7.32 2.10 1.14
C ILE A 26 -8.26 3.22 0.66
N LEU A 27 -7.98 3.83 -0.50
CA LEU A 27 -8.71 4.98 -0.99
C LEU A 27 -10.24 4.81 -1.02
N PRO A 28 -10.82 3.64 -1.41
CA PRO A 28 -12.26 3.46 -1.35
C PRO A 28 -12.82 3.56 0.07
N SER A 29 -12.06 3.09 1.08
CA SER A 29 -12.49 3.14 2.48
C SER A 29 -12.27 4.49 3.15
N LEU A 30 -11.60 5.46 2.53
CA LEU A 30 -11.48 6.79 3.13
C LEU A 30 -12.73 7.65 2.90
N ASN A 31 -13.61 7.27 1.98
CA ASN A 31 -14.84 8.00 1.65
C ASN A 31 -16.08 7.51 2.42
N LEU A 32 -15.86 6.81 3.54
CA LEU A 32 -16.94 6.23 4.31
C LEU A 32 -17.45 7.22 5.34
N GLU A 33 -18.72 7.09 5.65
CA GLU A 33 -19.29 7.74 6.83
C GLU A 33 -18.79 7.08 8.13
N GLN A 34 -18.40 5.80 8.10
CA GLN A 34 -17.88 5.12 9.27
C GLN A 34 -16.46 5.60 9.61
N LYS A 35 -16.28 6.00 10.86
CA LYS A 35 -14.97 6.32 11.43
C LYS A 35 -14.03 5.13 11.36
N ILE A 36 -12.89 5.29 10.70
CA ILE A 36 -11.81 4.30 10.64
C ILE A 36 -10.97 4.42 11.91
N LYS A 37 -10.81 3.31 12.63
CA LYS A 37 -9.97 3.21 13.83
C LYS A 37 -8.52 2.93 13.49
N SER A 38 -8.31 1.92 12.64
CA SER A 38 -6.98 1.47 12.30
C SER A 38 -6.94 0.83 10.93
N ILE A 39 -5.80 0.94 10.28
CA ILE A 39 -5.49 0.28 9.02
C ILE A 39 -4.22 -0.54 9.20
N THR A 40 -4.29 -1.82 8.87
CA THR A 40 -3.12 -2.70 8.81
C THR A 40 -2.90 -3.11 7.36
N ILE A 41 -1.73 -2.78 6.84
CA ILE A 41 -1.28 -3.18 5.50
C ILE A 41 -0.25 -4.29 5.67
N ASP A 42 -0.52 -5.44 5.06
CA ASP A 42 0.42 -6.54 4.94
C ASP A 42 0.73 -6.81 3.45
N ALA A 43 1.86 -6.25 3.01
CA ALA A 43 2.24 -6.25 1.60
C ALA A 43 3.40 -7.21 1.32
N LYS A 44 3.27 -7.98 0.25
CA LYS A 44 4.27 -8.92 -0.23
C LYS A 44 4.79 -8.51 -1.59
N SER A 45 6.09 -8.55 -1.82
CA SER A 45 6.69 -8.18 -3.12
C SER A 45 7.69 -9.21 -3.60
N GLY A 46 7.80 -9.36 -4.91
CA GLY A 46 8.91 -10.06 -5.53
C GLY A 46 10.25 -9.32 -5.38
N MET A 47 11.33 -10.03 -5.68
CA MET A 47 12.71 -9.59 -5.42
C MET A 47 13.17 -8.38 -6.24
N SER A 48 12.60 -8.15 -7.42
CA SER A 48 13.00 -7.02 -8.28
C SER A 48 12.87 -5.64 -7.61
N GLY A 49 12.00 -5.50 -6.60
CA GLY A 49 11.87 -4.26 -5.82
C GLY A 49 13.12 -3.90 -5.00
N ALA A 50 13.99 -4.86 -4.71
CA ALA A 50 15.25 -4.63 -4.00
C ALA A 50 16.36 -4.03 -4.89
N GLY A 51 16.11 -3.92 -6.20
CA GLY A 51 17.08 -3.44 -7.19
C GLY A 51 18.02 -4.54 -7.69
N ARG A 52 18.55 -4.34 -8.91
CA ARG A 52 19.34 -5.34 -9.64
C ARG A 52 20.54 -5.85 -8.85
N SER A 53 21.36 -4.96 -8.31
CA SER A 53 22.58 -5.33 -7.58
C SER A 53 22.29 -6.26 -6.41
N SER A 54 21.28 -5.94 -5.59
CA SER A 54 20.88 -6.78 -4.45
C SER A 54 20.45 -8.18 -4.91
N VAL A 55 19.70 -8.27 -6.00
CA VAL A 55 19.20 -9.53 -6.55
C VAL A 55 20.34 -10.39 -7.10
N ASP A 56 21.19 -9.82 -7.94
CA ASP A 56 22.31 -10.50 -8.60
C ASP A 56 23.36 -10.98 -7.57
N ASP A 57 23.57 -10.23 -6.48
CA ASP A 57 24.61 -10.53 -5.48
C ASP A 57 24.27 -11.76 -4.62
N HIS A 58 23.07 -11.83 -4.04
CA HIS A 58 22.74 -12.85 -3.03
C HIS A 58 21.24 -13.15 -2.88
N LEU A 59 20.37 -12.15 -3.09
CA LEU A 59 18.96 -12.24 -2.71
C LEU A 59 18.22 -13.39 -3.42
N GLU A 60 18.53 -13.66 -4.69
CA GLU A 60 17.91 -14.75 -5.45
C GLU A 60 18.13 -16.12 -4.79
N LYS A 61 19.35 -16.36 -4.28
CA LYS A 61 19.71 -17.60 -3.60
C LYS A 61 19.11 -17.66 -2.19
N GLU A 62 19.15 -16.56 -1.44
CA GLU A 62 18.59 -16.49 -0.08
C GLU A 62 17.07 -16.73 -0.05
N MET A 63 16.39 -16.28 -1.10
CA MET A 63 14.95 -16.35 -1.21
C MET A 63 14.47 -17.64 -1.86
N LEU A 64 15.35 -18.49 -2.38
CA LEU A 64 14.93 -19.75 -2.99
C LEU A 64 14.14 -20.60 -1.98
N ASN A 65 12.88 -20.88 -2.30
CA ASN A 65 11.92 -21.59 -1.43
C ASN A 65 11.74 -20.95 -0.04
N ASN A 66 12.01 -19.66 0.09
CA ASN A 66 11.95 -18.94 1.36
C ASN A 66 11.01 -17.73 1.25
N PHE A 67 10.51 -17.30 2.40
CA PHE A 67 9.65 -16.13 2.54
C PHE A 67 9.99 -15.43 3.85
N ARG A 68 10.25 -14.13 3.81
CA ARG A 68 10.64 -13.40 5.03
C ARG A 68 10.06 -12.00 5.11
N LEU A 69 9.86 -11.58 6.35
CA LEU A 69 9.60 -10.19 6.70
C LEU A 69 10.91 -9.40 6.61
N TYR A 70 10.82 -8.14 6.21
CA TYR A 70 11.94 -7.20 6.24
C TYR A 70 11.44 -5.81 6.58
N GLY A 71 12.34 -4.91 7.00
CA GLY A 71 11.93 -3.57 7.44
C GLY A 71 11.08 -3.57 8.71
N GLU A 72 11.27 -4.57 9.59
CA GLU A 72 10.53 -4.74 10.85
C GLU A 72 10.61 -3.51 11.78
N LYS A 73 11.73 -2.78 11.72
CA LYS A 73 11.96 -1.54 12.49
C LYS A 73 11.40 -0.30 11.79
N GLY A 74 10.77 -0.47 10.64
CA GLY A 74 10.26 0.61 9.79
C GLY A 74 10.70 0.45 8.34
N HIS A 75 9.82 0.88 7.43
CA HIS A 75 10.06 0.89 5.99
C HIS A 75 10.00 2.32 5.44
N ARG A 76 10.87 2.68 4.49
CA ARG A 76 10.95 4.05 3.92
C ARG A 76 9.68 4.52 3.23
N HIS A 77 8.81 3.60 2.84
CA HIS A 77 7.50 3.89 2.26
C HIS A 77 6.41 4.18 3.30
N TYR A 78 6.62 3.87 4.58
CA TYR A 78 5.64 4.16 5.62
C TYR A 78 5.25 5.65 5.68
N PRO A 79 6.21 6.61 5.71
CA PRO A 79 5.87 8.03 5.74
C PRO A 79 5.09 8.49 4.50
N GLU A 80 5.38 7.95 3.32
CA GLU A 80 4.67 8.29 2.08
C GLU A 80 3.20 7.83 2.13
N ILE A 81 2.96 6.59 2.58
CA ILE A 81 1.59 6.09 2.78
C ILE A 81 0.87 6.92 3.83
N LYS A 82 1.52 7.17 4.98
CA LYS A 82 0.95 7.91 6.10
C LYS A 82 0.59 9.34 5.71
N GLN A 83 1.44 10.01 4.94
CA GLN A 83 1.18 11.36 4.43
C GLN A 83 -0.11 11.43 3.62
N VAL A 84 -0.32 10.49 2.69
CA VAL A 84 -1.53 10.49 1.86
C VAL A 84 -2.77 10.15 2.70
N VAL A 85 -2.69 9.14 3.56
CA VAL A 85 -3.81 8.79 4.46
C VAL A 85 -4.21 9.98 5.33
N ASP A 86 -3.24 10.66 5.93
CA ASP A 86 -3.49 11.83 6.78
C ASP A 86 -4.03 13.02 5.98
N SER A 87 -3.62 13.20 4.72
CA SER A 87 -4.14 14.28 3.87
C SER A 87 -5.59 14.10 3.45
N LEU A 88 -6.11 12.87 3.52
CA LEU A 88 -7.44 12.49 3.06
C LEU A 88 -8.41 12.17 4.21
N SER A 89 -7.92 12.10 5.45
CA SER A 89 -8.70 11.71 6.62
C SER A 89 -8.88 12.92 7.54
N GLU A 90 -10.09 13.12 8.05
CA GLU A 90 -10.36 14.21 9.01
C GLU A 90 -9.71 13.95 10.38
N GLU A 91 -9.47 12.67 10.71
CA GLU A 91 -8.85 12.25 11.95
C GLU A 91 -7.56 11.45 11.71
N LYS A 92 -6.69 11.41 12.73
CA LYS A 92 -5.49 10.58 12.71
C LYS A 92 -5.88 9.11 12.77
N ILE A 93 -5.53 8.35 11.74
CA ILE A 93 -5.72 6.91 11.68
C ILE A 93 -4.44 6.19 12.13
N ASP A 94 -4.59 5.20 13.02
CA ASP A 94 -3.50 4.30 13.39
C ASP A 94 -3.18 3.38 12.21
N LEU A 95 -1.99 3.56 11.63
CA LEU A 95 -1.53 2.84 10.46
C LEU A 95 -0.37 1.91 10.82
N THR A 96 -0.53 0.62 10.51
CA THR A 96 0.54 -0.39 10.57
C THR A 96 0.88 -0.83 9.15
N PHE A 97 2.17 -0.91 8.83
CA PHE A 97 2.65 -1.33 7.51
C PHE A 97 3.77 -2.34 7.65
N THR A 98 3.56 -3.51 7.08
CA THR A 98 4.51 -4.61 7.09
C THR A 98 4.81 -5.02 5.66
N VAL A 99 6.09 -5.29 5.37
CA VAL A 99 6.51 -5.80 4.06
C VAL A 99 7.19 -7.14 4.17
N GLN A 100 6.89 -7.99 3.20
CA GLN A 100 7.44 -9.33 3.09
C GLN A 100 8.00 -9.53 1.67
N LEU A 101 9.10 -10.26 1.58
CA LEU A 101 9.78 -10.57 0.32
C LEU A 101 9.44 -12.00 -0.10
N LEU A 102 8.93 -12.16 -1.31
CA LEU A 102 8.49 -13.43 -1.90
C LEU A 102 9.58 -14.08 -2.76
N PRO A 103 9.57 -15.42 -2.90
CA PRO A 103 10.48 -16.17 -3.79
C PRO A 103 10.05 -16.07 -5.27
N ILE A 104 9.70 -14.86 -5.72
CA ILE A 104 9.28 -14.58 -7.10
C ILE A 104 9.97 -13.32 -7.60
N MET A 105 10.10 -13.17 -8.92
CA MET A 105 10.82 -12.03 -9.49
C MET A 105 10.03 -10.72 -9.42
N LYS A 106 8.75 -10.73 -9.77
CA LYS A 106 7.92 -9.53 -9.94
C LYS A 106 6.54 -9.71 -9.32
N GLY A 107 5.90 -8.58 -9.04
CA GLY A 107 4.56 -8.52 -8.48
C GLY A 107 4.56 -7.98 -7.06
N ILE A 108 3.48 -7.28 -6.71
CA ILE A 108 3.20 -6.86 -5.34
C ILE A 108 1.75 -7.25 -5.04
N TYR A 109 1.53 -7.86 -3.89
CA TYR A 109 0.22 -8.21 -3.39
C TYR A 109 0.04 -7.59 -2.01
N SER A 110 -0.99 -6.77 -1.84
CA SER A 110 -1.31 -6.12 -0.56
C SER A 110 -2.60 -6.66 -0.02
N THR A 111 -2.57 -7.17 1.21
CA THR A 111 -3.79 -7.41 2.00
C THR A 111 -3.93 -6.28 2.99
N THR A 112 -5.08 -5.62 2.97
CA THR A 112 -5.34 -4.47 3.82
C THR A 112 -6.55 -4.77 4.70
N TYR A 113 -6.36 -4.61 6.00
CA TYR A 113 -7.38 -4.79 7.02
C TYR A 113 -7.78 -3.41 7.53
N ILE A 114 -9.05 -3.07 7.39
CA ILE A 114 -9.59 -1.78 7.81
C ILE A 114 -10.57 -2.05 8.95
N ASN A 115 -10.29 -1.49 10.11
CA ASN A 115 -11.15 -1.55 11.27
C ASN A 115 -11.92 -0.22 11.37
N PHE A 116 -13.24 -0.28 11.37
CA PHE A 116 -14.12 0.89 11.43
C PHE A 116 -15.20 0.70 12.49
N GLU A 117 -15.85 1.79 12.88
CA GLU A 117 -16.94 1.74 13.85
C GLU A 117 -18.26 1.26 13.24
N GLY A 118 -18.93 0.36 13.95
CA GLY A 118 -20.22 -0.19 13.56
C GLY A 118 -20.13 -1.32 12.54
N ALA A 119 -21.25 -1.60 11.87
CA ALA A 119 -21.35 -2.67 10.88
C ALA A 119 -21.17 -2.13 9.46
N LEU A 120 -20.53 -2.95 8.59
CA LEU A 120 -20.41 -2.65 7.18
C LEU A 120 -21.82 -2.65 6.55
N ARG A 121 -22.25 -1.53 5.98
CA ARG A 121 -23.51 -1.47 5.24
C ARG A 121 -23.34 -2.17 3.88
N SER A 122 -24.37 -2.88 3.43
CA SER A 122 -24.35 -3.72 2.21
C SER A 122 -24.02 -2.97 0.92
N GLU A 123 -24.09 -1.63 0.92
CA GLU A 123 -23.78 -0.75 -0.22
C GLU A 123 -22.28 -0.66 -0.54
N TRP A 124 -21.40 -1.02 0.41
CA TRP A 124 -19.96 -0.92 0.28
C TRP A 124 -19.34 -1.75 -0.85
N ILE A 125 -19.85 -2.96 -1.09
CA ILE A 125 -19.33 -3.85 -2.14
C ILE A 125 -19.51 -3.20 -3.53
N LYS A 126 -20.54 -2.36 -3.70
CA LYS A 126 -20.77 -1.62 -4.95
C LYS A 126 -19.80 -0.44 -5.10
N PHE A 127 -19.37 0.18 -4.01
CA PHE A 127 -18.50 1.37 -4.02
C PHE A 127 -17.08 1.07 -4.53
N ILE A 128 -16.50 -0.09 -4.18
CA ILE A 128 -15.17 -0.50 -4.65
C ILE A 128 -15.11 -0.61 -6.19
N ARG A 129 -16.20 -1.05 -6.83
CA ARG A 129 -16.28 -1.12 -8.30
C ARG A 129 -16.31 0.25 -8.99
N ILE A 130 -16.76 1.30 -8.30
CA ILE A 130 -16.85 2.65 -8.86
C ILE A 130 -15.48 3.34 -8.83
N PHE A 131 -14.68 3.10 -7.79
CA PHE A 131 -13.37 3.74 -7.60
C PHE A 131 -12.27 3.22 -8.55
N THR A 132 -12.51 2.09 -9.19
CA THR A 132 -11.63 1.46 -10.17
C THR A 132 -12.49 0.99 -11.34
N PRO A 133 -12.86 1.88 -12.27
CA PRO A 133 -13.48 1.46 -13.52
C PRO A 133 -12.42 0.69 -14.30
N LEU A 134 -12.51 -0.64 -14.27
CA LEU A 134 -11.78 -1.54 -15.19
C LEU A 134 -12.39 -1.43 -16.60
#